data_AF-A0A7S1Z651-F1
#
_entry.id   AF-A0A7S1Z651-F1
#
_cell.length_a   1.000
_cell.length_b   1.000
_cell.length_c   1.000
_cell.angle_alpha   90.00
_cell.angle_beta   90.00
_cell.angle_gamma   90.00
#
_symmetry.space_group_name_H-M   'P 1'
#
loop_
_entity.id
_entity.type
_entity.pdbx_description
1 polymer ?
#
loop_
_entity_poly.entity_id
_entity_poly.type
_entity_poly.pdbx_seq_one_letter_code
_entity_poly.pdbx_strand_id
1 'polypeptide(L)'
;KMTAKKATIQALPLNWSRPSLHKLLSQTTCTSPTNGFDIVLNCDCIYEPLYGKSWMYLAEVIDECLKINPKCVVLTSVERRNGDGVDKFLKRLIDEEKHVGSVSKILEDQGDCIEMYLCTGCL
;
A
#
# COMPACT_ATOMS: atom_id res chain seq x y z
N LYS A 1 -11.08 -26.12 27.85
CA LYS A 1 -10.98 -26.10 26.37
C LYS A 1 -9.97 -25.01 26.00
N MET A 2 -8.77 -25.38 25.56
CA MET A 2 -7.77 -24.40 25.11
C MET A 2 -8.23 -23.86 23.75
N THR A 3 -8.61 -22.59 23.69
CA THR A 3 -8.78 -21.87 22.43
C THR A 3 -7.40 -21.75 21.80
N ALA A 4 -7.18 -22.35 20.63
CA ALA A 4 -5.95 -22.18 19.88
C ALA A 4 -5.69 -20.67 19.70
N LYS A 5 -4.52 -20.21 20.13
CA LYS A 5 -4.09 -18.82 19.98
C LYS A 5 -4.05 -18.52 18.48
N LYS A 6 -4.95 -17.69 18.00
CA LYS A 6 -5.02 -17.29 16.59
C LYS A 6 -3.66 -16.74 16.19
N ALA A 7 -3.09 -17.24 15.09
CA ALA A 7 -1.82 -16.75 14.59
C ALA A 7 -1.95 -15.25 14.30
N THR A 8 -1.12 -14.45 14.96
CA THR A 8 -1.13 -12.98 14.87
C THR A 8 -0.51 -12.47 13.57
N ILE A 9 0.21 -13.34 12.85
CA ILE A 9 0.84 -13.08 11.55
C ILE A 9 0.42 -14.19 10.60
N GLN A 10 0.00 -13.82 9.38
CA GLN A 10 -0.47 -14.73 8.35
C GLN A 10 0.19 -14.37 7.02
N ALA A 11 0.67 -15.37 6.29
CA ALA A 11 1.18 -15.21 4.94
C ALA A 11 0.09 -15.61 3.95
N LEU A 12 -0.37 -14.64 3.15
CA LEU A 12 -1.39 -14.85 2.12
C LEU A 12 -0.91 -14.23 0.80
N PRO A 13 -1.22 -14.85 -0.34
CA PRO A 13 -0.81 -14.33 -1.64
C PRO A 13 -1.60 -13.08 -2.02
N LEU A 14 -0.90 -12.09 -2.56
CA LEU A 14 -1.49 -10.88 -3.17
C LEU A 14 -0.76 -10.56 -4.46
N ASN A 15 -1.34 -10.91 -5.61
CA ASN A 15 -0.99 -10.26 -6.86
C ASN A 15 -1.73 -8.92 -6.91
N TRP A 16 -1.02 -7.83 -7.22
CA TRP A 16 -1.58 -6.48 -7.15
C TRP A 16 -2.78 -6.30 -8.06
N SER A 17 -3.97 -6.47 -7.49
CA SER A 17 -5.26 -6.33 -8.16
C SER A 17 -6.35 -6.26 -7.11
N ARG A 18 -7.43 -5.51 -7.40
CA ARG A 18 -8.58 -5.41 -6.51
C ARG A 18 -9.20 -6.77 -6.16
N PRO A 19 -9.44 -7.70 -7.11
CA PRO A 19 -10.03 -9.00 -6.79
C PRO A 19 -9.19 -9.82 -5.80
N SER A 20 -7.87 -9.78 -5.93
CA SER A 20 -6.98 -10.51 -5.03
C SER A 20 -6.86 -9.87 -3.66
N LEU A 21 -6.94 -8.55 -3.55
CA LEU A 21 -7.07 -7.87 -2.26
C LEU A 21 -8.35 -8.31 -1.53
N HIS A 22 -9.49 -8.32 -2.23
CA HIS A 22 -10.77 -8.78 -1.65
C HIS A 22 -10.71 -10.26 -1.24
N LYS A 23 -10.11 -11.11 -2.06
CA LYS A 23 -9.86 -12.52 -1.71
C LYS A 23 -9.02 -12.63 -0.45
N LEU A 24 -7.92 -11.88 -0.36
CA LEU A 24 -7.05 -11.85 0.81
C LEU A 24 -7.84 -11.41 2.05
N LEU A 25 -8.60 -10.32 1.96
CA LEU A 25 -9.43 -9.80 3.07
C LEU A 25 -10.46 -10.82 3.57
N SER A 26 -11.03 -11.64 2.67
CA SER A 26 -11.97 -12.71 3.05
C SER A 26 -11.30 -13.88 3.79
N GLN A 27 -9.99 -14.06 3.63
CA GLN A 27 -9.21 -15.14 4.21
C GLN A 27 -8.52 -14.73 5.52
N THR A 28 -8.22 -13.44 5.70
CA THR A 28 -7.63 -12.98 6.95
C THR A 28 -8.62 -13.14 8.08
N THR A 29 -8.08 -13.49 9.23
CA THR A 29 -8.90 -13.66 10.43
C THR A 29 -8.92 -12.42 11.33
N CYS A 30 -8.23 -11.36 10.92
CA CYS A 30 -7.96 -10.14 11.69
C CYS A 30 -8.71 -8.92 11.12
N THR A 31 -9.26 -9.04 9.91
CA THR A 31 -10.04 -8.00 9.24
C THR A 31 -11.41 -8.57 8.85
N SER A 32 -12.49 -7.81 9.02
CA SER A 32 -13.73 -8.10 8.28
C SER A 32 -13.58 -7.56 6.86
N PRO A 33 -14.19 -8.17 5.83
CA PRO A 33 -14.27 -7.59 4.48
C PRO A 33 -14.79 -6.15 4.46
N THR A 34 -15.54 -5.76 5.49
CA THR A 34 -16.13 -4.42 5.65
C THR A 34 -15.26 -3.43 6.43
N ASN A 35 -14.12 -3.86 6.99
CA ASN A 35 -13.30 -3.03 7.88
C ASN A 35 -11.89 -2.75 7.34
N GLY A 36 -11.43 -3.51 6.33
CA GLY A 36 -10.12 -3.31 5.71
C GLY A 36 -8.95 -3.45 6.67
N PHE A 37 -7.81 -2.87 6.29
CA PHE A 37 -6.62 -2.73 7.15
C PHE A 37 -6.61 -1.36 7.82
N ASP A 38 -6.10 -1.27 9.04
CA ASP A 38 -5.80 0.03 9.67
C ASP A 38 -4.48 0.63 9.15
N ILE A 39 -3.52 -0.24 8.84
CA ILE A 39 -2.18 0.13 8.37
C ILE A 39 -1.79 -0.79 7.21
N VAL A 40 -1.30 -0.21 6.12
CA VAL A 40 -0.68 -0.93 5.00
C VAL A 40 0.76 -0.44 4.86
N LEU A 41 1.70 -1.39 4.77
CA LEU A 41 3.12 -1.12 4.59
C LEU A 41 3.58 -1.67 3.25
N ASN A 42 4.34 -0.88 2.49
CA ASN A 42 5.08 -1.38 1.33
C ASN A 42 6.47 -0.75 1.30
N CYS A 43 7.49 -1.58 1.04
CA CYS A 43 8.89 -1.19 1.06
C CYS A 43 9.55 -1.66 -0.23
N ASP A 44 10.22 -0.76 -0.95
CA ASP A 44 10.96 -1.05 -2.19
C ASP A 44 10.15 -1.81 -3.26
N CYS A 45 8.85 -1.52 -3.30
CA CYS A 45 7.92 -2.07 -4.28
C CYS A 45 7.88 -1.26 -5.60
N ILE A 46 8.66 -0.19 -5.71
CA ILE A 46 8.68 0.71 -6.86
C ILE A 46 10.09 0.78 -7.41
N TYR A 47 10.28 0.19 -8.59
CA TYR A 47 11.50 0.33 -9.37
C TYR A 47 11.22 0.03 -10.84
N GLU A 48 10.85 1.05 -11.60
CA GLU A 48 10.42 0.93 -13.00
C GLU A 48 11.43 0.24 -13.92
N PRO A 49 12.76 0.41 -13.77
CA PRO A 49 13.73 -0.29 -14.62
C PRO A 49 13.67 -1.82 -14.52
N LEU A 50 13.33 -2.37 -13.35
CA LEU A 50 13.26 -3.82 -13.13
C LEU A 50 11.82 -4.35 -13.22
N TYR A 51 10.87 -3.64 -12.64
CA TYR A 51 9.49 -4.11 -12.52
C TYR A 51 8.55 -3.53 -13.58
N GLY A 52 9.06 -2.69 -14.47
CA GLY A 52 8.24 -1.94 -15.41
C GLY A 52 7.21 -1.08 -14.67
N LYS A 53 6.01 -0.98 -15.25
CA LYS A 53 4.93 -0.16 -14.68
C LYS A 53 4.10 -0.87 -13.62
N SER A 54 4.65 -1.87 -12.94
CA SER A 54 3.92 -2.62 -11.88
C SER A 54 3.40 -1.71 -10.77
N TRP A 55 4.07 -0.58 -10.52
CA TRP A 55 3.64 0.47 -9.59
C TRP A 55 2.23 1.00 -9.86
N MET A 56 1.73 0.91 -11.11
CA MET A 56 0.35 1.24 -11.45
C MET A 56 -0.64 0.34 -10.72
N TYR A 57 -0.38 -0.96 -10.67
CA TYR A 57 -1.23 -1.92 -9.96
C TYR A 57 -1.13 -1.77 -8.45
N LEU A 58 0.04 -1.38 -7.93
CA LEU A 58 0.20 -1.02 -6.53
C LEU A 58 -0.68 0.18 -6.17
N ALA A 59 -0.70 1.23 -7.01
CA ALA A 59 -1.57 2.40 -6.80
C ALA A 59 -3.06 2.01 -6.74
N GLU A 60 -3.53 1.10 -7.63
CA GLU A 60 -4.91 0.62 -7.61
C GLU A 60 -5.27 -0.17 -6.35
N VAL A 61 -4.32 -0.94 -5.82
CA VAL A 61 -4.49 -1.68 -4.56
C VAL A 61 -4.55 -0.72 -3.37
N ILE A 62 -3.70 0.31 -3.37
CA ILE A 62 -3.71 1.36 -2.34
C ILE A 62 -5.05 2.11 -2.35
N ASP A 63 -5.53 2.54 -3.52
CA ASP A 63 -6.85 3.18 -3.68
C ASP A 63 -7.97 2.29 -3.12
N GLU A 64 -7.97 1.00 -3.45
CA GLU A 64 -9.00 0.07 -2.97
C GLU A 64 -8.90 -0.17 -1.45
N CYS A 65 -7.70 -0.21 -0.87
CA CYS A 65 -7.52 -0.26 0.59
C CYS A 65 -8.17 0.96 1.27
N LEU A 66 -7.90 2.16 0.75
CA LEU A 66 -8.43 3.41 1.30
C LEU A 66 -9.95 3.55 1.07
N LYS A 67 -10.47 3.02 -0.04
CA LYS A 67 -11.91 2.92 -0.30
C LYS A 67 -12.60 2.01 0.72
N ILE A 68 -12.01 0.86 1.04
CA ILE A 68 -12.59 -0.11 1.99
C ILE A 68 -12.53 0.45 3.41
N ASN A 69 -11.42 1.09 3.78
CA ASN A 69 -11.26 1.76 5.06
C ASN A 69 -10.64 3.16 4.87
N PRO A 70 -11.46 4.23 4.86
CA PRO A 70 -10.94 5.60 4.74
C PRO A 70 -10.03 6.05 5.88
N LYS A 71 -10.06 5.35 7.03
CA LYS A 71 -9.15 5.60 8.17
C LYS A 71 -7.83 4.83 8.05
N CYS A 72 -7.67 3.99 7.03
CA CYS A 72 -6.41 3.30 6.75
C CYS A 72 -5.30 4.32 6.48
N VAL A 73 -4.11 4.03 7.01
CA VAL A 73 -2.89 4.74 6.64
C VAL A 73 -1.99 3.81 5.84
N VAL A 74 -1.43 4.34 4.75
CA VAL A 74 -0.53 3.59 3.88
C VAL A 74 0.85 4.23 3.96
N LEU A 75 1.85 3.44 4.35
CA LEU A 75 3.23 3.88 4.44
C LEU A 75 4.05 3.22 3.33
N THR A 76 4.63 4.06 2.47
CA THR A 76 5.49 3.65 1.36
C THR A 76 6.91 4.08 1.67
N SER A 77 7.84 3.12 1.75
CA SER A 77 9.28 3.37 1.87
C SER A 77 9.98 3.00 0.57
N VAL A 78 10.83 3.88 0.06
CA VAL A 78 11.57 3.66 -1.20
C VAL A 78 13.01 4.15 -1.10
N GLU A 79 13.93 3.43 -1.73
CA GLU A 79 15.25 3.96 -2.10
C GLU A 79 15.17 4.67 -3.46
N ARG A 80 15.56 5.95 -3.49
CA ARG A 80 15.59 6.78 -4.69
C ARG A 80 16.74 6.38 -5.60
N ARG A 81 16.42 6.11 -6.86
CA ARG A 81 17.37 5.69 -7.90
C ARG A 81 17.07 6.41 -9.21
N ASN A 82 18.05 6.50 -10.10
CA ASN A 82 17.83 7.18 -11.38
C ASN A 82 16.72 6.48 -12.19
N GLY A 83 15.66 7.22 -12.52
CA GLY A 83 14.52 6.69 -13.27
C GLY A 83 13.69 5.65 -12.50
N ASP A 84 13.68 5.68 -11.16
CA ASP A 84 12.98 4.72 -10.30
C ASP A 84 11.45 4.63 -10.54
N GLY A 85 10.83 5.68 -11.07
CA GLY A 85 9.39 5.75 -11.32
C GLY A 85 8.57 6.22 -10.09
N VAL A 86 9.22 6.57 -8.99
CA VAL A 86 8.56 7.02 -7.75
C VAL A 86 7.71 8.26 -8.00
N ASP A 87 8.25 9.26 -8.71
CA ASP A 87 7.51 10.50 -8.96
C ASP A 87 6.25 10.27 -9.82
N LYS A 88 6.31 9.32 -10.76
CA LYS A 88 5.13 8.94 -11.58
C LYS A 88 4.07 8.23 -10.73
N PHE A 89 4.52 7.34 -9.83
CA PHE A 89 3.64 6.67 -8.89
C PHE A 89 2.94 7.67 -7.96
N LEU A 90 3.68 8.61 -7.36
CA LEU A 90 3.13 9.64 -6.49
C LEU A 90 2.14 10.55 -7.24
N LYS A 91 2.51 10.97 -8.46
CA LYS A 91 1.63 11.75 -9.33
C LYS A 91 0.31 11.01 -9.58
N ARG A 92 0.36 9.71 -9.91
CA ARG A 92 -0.84 8.89 -10.11
C ARG A 92 -1.71 8.83 -8.85
N LEU A 93 -1.11 8.59 -7.68
CA LEU A 93 -1.86 8.55 -6.42
C LEU A 93 -2.62 9.86 -6.17
N ILE A 94 -1.99 11.01 -6.47
CA ILE A 94 -2.57 12.33 -6.20
C ILE A 94 -3.62 12.70 -7.26
N ASP A 95 -3.35 12.43 -8.53
CA ASP A 95 -4.13 12.99 -9.64
C ASP A 95 -5.21 12.03 -10.18
N GLU A 96 -5.01 10.71 -10.03
CA GLU A 96 -5.82 9.70 -10.72
C GLU A 96 -6.61 8.80 -9.77
N GLU A 97 -6.08 8.49 -8.58
CA GLU A 97 -6.74 7.60 -7.62
C GLU A 97 -7.79 8.36 -6.78
N LYS A 98 -9.01 7.83 -6.75
CA LYS A 98 -10.20 8.59 -6.29
C LYS A 98 -10.36 8.67 -4.77
N HIS A 99 -9.83 7.68 -4.07
CA HIS A 99 -10.01 7.53 -2.62
C HIS A 99 -8.74 7.92 -1.85
N VAL A 100 -7.68 8.32 -2.55
CA VAL A 100 -6.51 8.95 -1.96
C VAL A 100 -6.86 10.39 -1.59
N GLY A 101 -6.84 10.69 -0.29
CA GLY A 101 -7.11 12.03 0.22
C GLY A 101 -5.86 12.90 0.31
N SER A 102 -4.73 12.33 0.74
CA SER A 102 -3.46 13.05 0.78
C SER A 102 -2.26 12.12 0.64
N VAL A 103 -1.17 12.65 0.10
CA VAL A 103 0.14 12.01 0.05
C VAL A 103 1.18 13.01 0.56
N SER A 104 1.92 12.65 1.61
CA SER A 104 2.92 13.52 2.22
C SER A 104 4.25 12.79 2.35
N LYS A 105 5.35 13.41 1.94
CA LYS A 105 6.70 12.93 2.30
C LYS A 105 6.91 13.21 3.79
N ILE A 106 7.19 12.16 4.57
CA ILE A 106 7.35 12.27 6.03
C ILE A 106 8.79 12.03 6.49
N LEU A 107 9.63 11.46 5.64
CA LEU A 107 11.06 11.25 5.90
C LEU A 107 11.84 11.32 4.59
N GLU A 108 13.04 11.90 4.67
CA GLU A 108 14.02 11.95 3.60
C GLU A 108 15.42 11.81 4.23
N ASP A 109 16.11 10.73 3.90
CA ASP A 109 17.50 10.48 4.27
C ASP A 109 18.37 10.59 3.01
N GLN A 110 19.21 11.62 2.97
CA GLN A 110 20.11 11.88 1.84
C GLN A 110 21.28 10.91 1.78
N GLY A 111 21.68 10.31 2.91
CA GLY A 111 22.82 9.39 2.98
C GLY A 111 22.50 8.07 2.30
N ASP A 112 21.38 7.46 2.69
CA ASP A 112 20.92 6.19 2.14
C ASP A 112 19.95 6.37 0.95
N CYS A 113 19.68 7.63 0.55
CA CYS A 113 18.70 7.99 -0.48
C CYS A 113 17.30 7.40 -0.21
N ILE A 114 16.90 7.29 1.07
CA ILE A 114 15.62 6.71 1.47
C ILE A 114 14.57 7.81 1.63
N GLU A 115 13.38 7.59 1.09
CA GLU A 115 12.22 8.45 1.30
C GLU A 115 11.04 7.62 1.83
N MET A 116 10.24 8.23 2.72
CA MET A 116 9.00 7.65 3.21
C MET A 116 7.83 8.57 2.96
N TYR A 117 6.74 7.98 2.48
CA TYR A 117 5.50 8.69 2.14
C TYR A 117 4.33 8.12 2.93
N LEU A 118 3.57 9.00 3.56
CA LEU A 118 2.29 8.70 4.19
C LEU A 118 1.16 9.05 3.24
N CYS A 119 0.31 8.07 2.95
CA CYS A 119 -0.90 8.23 2.16
C CYS A 119 -2.14 7.95 3.03
N THR A 120 -3.15 8.81 2.95
CA THR A 120 -4.41 8.73 3.72
C THR A 120 -5.62 8.75 2.80
N GLY A 121 -6.76 8.22 3.27
CA GLY A 121 -8.01 8.21 2.51
C GLY A 121 -8.77 9.55 2.54
N CYS A 122 -9.73 9.71 1.64
CA CYS A 122 -10.75 10.77 1.70
C CYS A 122 -11.75 10.47 2.83
N LEU A 123 -11.87 11.38 3.81
CA LEU A 123 -12.80 11.26 4.94
C LEU A 123 -14.19 11.86 4.66
#